data_AF-A0A6A2XWW0-F1
#
_entry.id   AF-A0A6A2XWW0-F1
#
_cell.length_a   1.000
_cell.length_b   1.000
_cell.length_c   1.000
_cell.angle_alpha   90.00
_cell.angle_beta   90.00
_cell.angle_gamma   90.00
#
_symmetry.space_group_name_H-M   'P 1'
#
loop_
_entity.id
_entity.type
_entity.pdbx_description
1 polymer ?
#
loop_
_entity_poly.entity_id
_entity_poly.type
_entity_poly.pdbx_seq_one_letter_code
_entity_poly.pdbx_strand_id
1 'polypeptide(L)'
;MATRSCLCIFTLLLVAFQSTMMNANTVLPSPRCSPVLASTREMFQYALNLHIYKAVLFLGSSVGRKINDISPDLVEGPAPIGVTLANLGNLPRRFIEESGLASVGHIRAIADIESLRTPLPMPQLDIRPQVFAKFFDVINVTQNPPFNTYANTNSFLFAAAYASYFLKQYYAGIIPSIVGNPEQELATEIALYEAASYGVIRSLLNDRENLAVPLYTFTVGNVTNLTAQIGNQLGGCGVKDEGLTVPLALGAENRTTNNVIPADVNSLSYKQTALEILRIVFITGNATKAALSAIVNVTILNPPLLRPLMDLRAEALAIVLGLTGAIAPAIVDNAEQQLLSEITRTNAAELGVIRARLYANFNATMPPYTLTVRNLTDIIAEGVNLRGRCGVKEEGLVVPLQLGAENRTTVNVVPADVNSLAVSRTEPETLRILFGTRNAAIRGR
;
A
#
# COMPACT_ATOMS: atom_id res chain seq x y z
N MET A 1 62.79 -48.43 -24.37
CA MET A 1 61.34 -48.12 -24.29
C MET A 1 61.14 -47.25 -23.05
N ALA A 2 60.80 -45.97 -23.21
CA ALA A 2 60.78 -45.01 -22.10
C ALA A 2 59.37 -44.46 -21.82
N THR A 3 58.87 -44.73 -20.62
CA THR A 3 58.03 -43.86 -19.77
C THR A 3 56.87 -43.08 -20.40
N ARG A 4 55.69 -43.71 -20.47
CA ARG A 4 54.37 -43.07 -20.65
C ARG A 4 53.84 -42.34 -19.38
N SER A 5 54.69 -41.80 -18.51
CA SER A 5 54.27 -41.32 -17.17
C SER A 5 54.08 -39.81 -16.97
N CYS A 6 54.55 -38.93 -17.86
CA CYS A 6 54.35 -37.48 -17.65
C CYS A 6 52.99 -36.93 -18.07
N LEU A 7 52.27 -37.59 -19.00
CA LEU A 7 51.07 -36.99 -19.60
C LEU A 7 49.83 -37.02 -18.68
N CYS A 8 49.76 -37.94 -17.73
CA CYS A 8 48.62 -38.06 -16.81
C CYS A 8 48.68 -37.07 -15.64
N ILE A 9 49.87 -36.58 -15.27
CA ILE A 9 50.03 -35.65 -14.14
C ILE A 9 49.59 -34.23 -14.55
N PHE A 10 49.90 -33.80 -15.76
CA PHE A 10 49.47 -32.50 -16.28
C PHE A 10 47.95 -32.41 -16.52
N THR A 11 47.31 -33.50 -16.94
CA THR A 11 45.85 -33.54 -17.11
C THR A 11 45.11 -33.58 -15.76
N LEU A 12 45.65 -34.26 -14.75
CA LEU A 12 45.07 -34.23 -13.39
C LEU A 12 45.20 -32.86 -12.71
N LEU A 13 46.30 -32.12 -12.93
CA LEU A 13 46.47 -30.76 -12.40
C LEU A 13 45.54 -29.73 -13.06
N LEU A 14 45.25 -29.87 -14.36
CA LEU A 14 44.28 -29.02 -15.07
C LEU A 14 42.82 -29.30 -14.63
N VAL A 15 42.49 -30.52 -14.23
CA VAL A 15 41.17 -30.84 -13.65
C VAL A 15 41.08 -30.35 -12.20
N ALA A 16 42.15 -30.47 -11.41
CA ALA A 16 42.18 -29.98 -10.02
C ALA A 16 42.02 -28.44 -9.92
N PHE A 17 42.51 -27.68 -10.90
CA PHE A 17 42.36 -26.22 -10.93
C PHE A 17 40.99 -25.71 -11.43
N GLN A 18 40.09 -26.62 -11.84
CA GLN A 18 38.68 -26.30 -12.12
C GLN A 18 37.78 -26.54 -10.89
N SER A 19 38.29 -27.20 -9.83
CA SER A 19 37.48 -27.69 -8.71
C SER A 19 37.20 -26.68 -7.58
N THR A 20 37.71 -25.43 -7.67
CA THR A 20 37.50 -24.39 -6.63
C THR A 20 36.62 -23.22 -7.08
N MET A 21 36.03 -23.30 -8.28
CA MET A 21 35.06 -22.32 -8.79
C MET A 21 33.64 -22.91 -8.98
N MET A 22 33.28 -23.91 -8.17
CA MET A 22 31.86 -24.09 -7.79
C MET A 22 31.45 -23.03 -6.76
N ASN A 23 31.63 -21.76 -7.11
CA ASN A 23 30.73 -20.75 -6.57
C ASN A 23 29.37 -21.07 -7.18
N ALA A 24 28.43 -21.53 -6.36
CA ALA A 24 27.09 -21.84 -6.80
C ALA A 24 26.36 -20.53 -7.13
N ASN A 25 26.64 -20.00 -8.31
CA ASN A 25 25.81 -19.06 -9.02
C ASN A 25 24.47 -19.77 -9.25
N THR A 26 23.64 -19.73 -8.22
CA THR A 26 22.22 -20.00 -8.26
C THR A 26 21.63 -18.88 -9.10
N VAL A 27 21.75 -19.03 -10.43
CA VAL A 27 21.07 -18.19 -11.40
C VAL A 27 19.59 -18.33 -11.09
N LEU A 28 19.05 -17.34 -10.36
CA LEU A 28 17.63 -17.28 -10.07
C LEU A 28 16.92 -17.34 -11.42
N PRO A 29 15.93 -18.23 -11.60
CA PRO A 29 15.15 -18.26 -12.84
C PRO A 29 14.56 -16.88 -13.08
N SER A 30 14.47 -16.47 -14.35
CA SER A 30 14.06 -15.12 -14.71
C SER A 30 12.74 -14.77 -14.02
N PRO A 31 12.66 -13.59 -13.38
CA PRO A 31 11.51 -13.20 -12.57
C PRO A 31 10.21 -13.25 -13.38
N ARG A 32 9.20 -14.02 -12.92
CA ARG A 32 7.87 -14.01 -13.53
C ARG A 32 7.18 -12.69 -13.17
N CYS A 33 6.96 -11.84 -14.18
CA CYS A 33 6.37 -10.51 -14.02
C CYS A 33 4.91 -10.43 -14.50
N SER A 34 4.40 -11.48 -15.13
CA SER A 34 2.98 -11.62 -15.46
C SER A 34 2.18 -12.08 -14.25
N PRO A 35 0.91 -11.66 -14.09
CA PRO A 35 0.01 -12.19 -13.07
C PRO A 35 -0.01 -13.72 -13.01
N VAL A 36 -0.26 -14.23 -11.81
CA VAL A 36 -0.66 -15.62 -11.59
C VAL A 36 -2.16 -15.66 -11.75
N LEU A 37 -2.68 -16.53 -12.61
CA LEU A 37 -4.11 -16.77 -12.72
C LEU A 37 -4.59 -17.27 -11.34
N ALA A 38 -5.73 -16.77 -10.88
CA ALA A 38 -6.32 -17.12 -9.60
C ALA A 38 -7.83 -16.87 -9.67
N SER A 39 -8.60 -17.51 -8.81
CA SER A 39 -9.99 -17.14 -8.54
C SER A 39 -10.06 -15.87 -7.67
N THR A 40 -11.19 -15.16 -7.70
CA THR A 40 -11.50 -14.05 -6.78
C THR A 40 -11.17 -14.40 -5.32
N ARG A 41 -11.60 -15.59 -4.88
CA ARG A 41 -11.34 -16.15 -3.55
C ARG A 41 -9.86 -16.28 -3.21
N GLU A 42 -9.05 -16.82 -4.13
CA GLU A 42 -7.60 -16.95 -3.92
C GLU A 42 -6.90 -15.58 -3.88
N MET A 43 -7.38 -14.61 -4.66
CA MET A 43 -6.88 -13.23 -4.60
C MET A 43 -7.20 -12.57 -3.25
N PHE A 44 -8.43 -12.73 -2.75
CA PHE A 44 -8.81 -12.25 -1.42
C PHE A 44 -8.09 -12.98 -0.29
N GLN A 45 -7.85 -14.28 -0.39
CA GLN A 45 -7.03 -15.02 0.58
C GLN A 45 -5.59 -14.51 0.63
N TYR A 46 -5.01 -14.09 -0.49
CA TYR A 46 -3.71 -13.42 -0.50
C TYR A 46 -3.79 -12.02 0.16
N ALA A 47 -4.81 -11.22 -0.18
CA ALA A 47 -5.04 -9.91 0.44
C ALA A 47 -5.24 -10.00 1.96
N LEU A 48 -5.96 -11.01 2.46
CA LEU A 48 -6.14 -11.28 3.89
C LEU A 48 -4.80 -11.45 4.61
N ASN A 49 -3.84 -12.18 4.03
CA ASN A 49 -2.52 -12.35 4.63
C ASN A 49 -1.76 -11.01 4.74
N LEU A 50 -1.90 -10.12 3.75
CA LEU A 50 -1.31 -8.78 3.80
C LEU A 50 -2.00 -7.88 4.84
N HIS A 51 -3.33 -7.92 4.95
CA HIS A 51 -4.07 -7.18 5.96
C HIS A 51 -3.79 -7.68 7.38
N ILE A 52 -3.68 -9.00 7.59
CA ILE A 52 -3.30 -9.59 8.88
C ILE A 52 -1.87 -9.14 9.25
N TYR A 53 -0.93 -9.18 8.31
CA TYR A 53 0.42 -8.66 8.51
C TYR A 53 0.43 -7.18 8.91
N LYS A 54 -0.31 -6.34 8.17
CA LYS A 54 -0.43 -4.91 8.46
C LYS A 54 -1.09 -4.66 9.81
N ALA A 55 -2.22 -5.29 10.12
CA ALA A 55 -2.95 -5.13 11.39
C ALA A 55 -2.08 -5.53 12.60
N VAL A 56 -1.38 -6.67 12.53
CA VAL A 56 -0.46 -7.10 13.59
C VAL A 56 0.69 -6.11 13.78
N LEU A 57 1.35 -5.68 12.69
CA LEU A 57 2.41 -4.68 12.75
C LEU A 57 1.89 -3.35 13.32
N PHE A 58 0.75 -2.86 12.84
CA PHE A 58 0.27 -1.50 13.14
C PHE A 58 -0.33 -1.40 14.54
N LEU A 59 -1.25 -2.30 14.92
CA LEU A 59 -1.86 -2.29 16.26
C LEU A 59 -0.84 -2.63 17.34
N GLY A 60 0.03 -3.62 17.09
CA GLY A 60 1.08 -4.03 18.02
C GLY A 60 2.11 -2.92 18.25
N SER A 61 2.45 -2.16 17.21
CA SER A 61 3.47 -1.10 17.30
C SER A 61 2.95 0.26 17.73
N SER A 62 1.66 0.57 17.51
CA SER A 62 1.07 1.85 17.93
C SER A 62 0.51 1.82 19.35
N VAL A 63 -0.16 0.72 19.74
CA VAL A 63 -0.91 0.59 21.00
C VAL A 63 -0.74 -0.74 21.72
N GLY A 64 0.08 -1.67 21.20
CA GLY A 64 0.36 -2.96 21.85
C GLY A 64 -0.80 -3.96 21.80
N ARG A 65 -1.79 -3.75 20.91
CA ARG A 65 -2.99 -4.60 20.79
C ARG A 65 -2.86 -5.62 19.66
N LYS A 66 -3.59 -6.74 19.80
CA LYS A 66 -3.75 -7.80 18.81
C LYS A 66 -5.07 -7.64 18.06
N ILE A 67 -5.20 -8.32 16.91
CA ILE A 67 -6.45 -8.39 16.13
C ILE A 67 -7.62 -8.86 17.00
N ASN A 68 -7.44 -9.95 17.76
CA ASN A 68 -8.50 -10.51 18.61
C ASN A 68 -8.84 -9.65 19.84
N ASP A 69 -8.03 -8.63 20.16
CA ASP A 69 -8.40 -7.63 21.18
C ASP A 69 -9.37 -6.56 20.61
N ILE A 70 -9.50 -6.48 19.28
CA ILE A 70 -10.43 -5.60 18.55
C ILE A 70 -11.69 -6.38 18.18
N SER A 71 -11.50 -7.52 17.50
CA SER A 71 -12.54 -8.43 17.02
C SER A 71 -12.21 -9.85 17.48
N PRO A 72 -12.80 -10.32 18.60
CA PRO A 72 -12.60 -11.69 19.09
C PRO A 72 -12.87 -12.74 18.02
N ASP A 73 -12.12 -13.84 18.10
CA ASP A 73 -12.23 -15.03 17.22
C ASP A 73 -12.16 -14.75 15.70
N LEU A 74 -11.60 -13.59 15.29
CA LEU A 74 -11.43 -13.26 13.87
C LEU A 74 -10.28 -14.04 13.22
N VAL A 75 -9.16 -14.22 13.94
CA VAL A 75 -7.99 -14.97 13.45
C VAL A 75 -7.49 -15.99 14.48
N GLU A 76 -6.94 -17.10 14.01
CA GLU A 76 -6.28 -18.13 14.82
C GLU A 76 -4.96 -18.54 14.18
N GLY A 77 -3.92 -18.70 15.00
CA GLY A 77 -2.58 -19.06 14.55
C GLY A 77 -1.53 -18.87 15.65
N PRO A 78 -0.25 -19.20 15.37
CA PRO A 78 0.83 -19.01 16.32
C PRO A 78 1.07 -17.51 16.59
N ALA A 79 1.54 -17.18 17.80
CA ALA A 79 1.77 -15.80 18.20
C ALA A 79 2.84 -15.12 17.31
N PRO A 80 2.60 -13.88 16.82
CA PRO A 80 3.61 -13.12 16.08
C PRO A 80 4.90 -12.92 16.87
N ILE A 81 6.05 -13.12 16.22
CA ILE A 81 7.37 -13.01 16.86
C ILE A 81 7.90 -11.59 16.70
N GLY A 82 8.32 -10.96 17.80
CA GLY A 82 9.07 -9.71 17.79
C GLY A 82 8.29 -8.43 17.56
N VAL A 83 6.95 -8.51 17.41
CA VAL A 83 6.10 -7.31 17.42
C VAL A 83 6.28 -6.56 18.75
N THR A 84 6.58 -5.27 18.67
CA THR A 84 7.00 -4.45 19.82
C THR A 84 6.37 -3.06 19.71
N LEU A 85 5.95 -2.48 20.84
CA LEU A 85 5.47 -1.10 20.87
C LEU A 85 6.58 -0.14 20.40
N ALA A 86 6.32 0.61 19.33
CA ALA A 86 7.27 1.50 18.71
C ALA A 86 7.30 2.88 19.40
N ASN A 87 8.47 3.51 19.41
CA ASN A 87 8.63 4.88 19.91
C ASN A 87 8.10 5.92 18.89
N LEU A 88 6.77 6.00 18.79
CA LEU A 88 6.07 6.86 17.83
C LEU A 88 5.65 8.20 18.44
N GLY A 89 5.96 9.28 17.72
CA GLY A 89 5.40 10.60 17.99
C GLY A 89 3.87 10.60 17.87
N ASN A 90 3.21 11.54 18.56
CA ASN A 90 1.76 11.51 18.77
C ASN A 90 0.91 11.41 17.49
N LEU A 91 1.26 12.16 16.44
CA LEU A 91 0.51 12.15 15.19
C LEU A 91 0.74 10.85 14.38
N PRO A 92 1.98 10.41 14.11
CA PRO A 92 2.23 9.09 13.52
C PRO A 92 1.58 7.95 14.29
N ARG A 93 1.66 7.93 15.63
CA ARG A 93 1.08 6.86 16.45
C ARG A 93 -0.44 6.73 16.23
N ARG A 94 -1.17 7.85 16.25
CA ARG A 94 -2.62 7.90 16.04
C ARG A 94 -3.04 7.40 14.66
N PHE A 95 -2.31 7.80 13.62
CA PHE A 95 -2.60 7.35 12.26
C PHE A 95 -2.27 5.86 12.05
N ILE A 96 -1.16 5.37 12.62
CA ILE A 96 -0.82 3.93 12.57
C ILE A 96 -1.85 3.10 13.36
N GLU A 97 -2.41 3.62 14.46
CA GLU A 97 -3.54 3.00 15.17
C GLU A 97 -4.80 2.96 14.29
N GLU A 98 -5.22 4.10 13.72
CA GLU A 98 -6.36 4.21 12.79
C GLU A 98 -6.25 3.22 11.62
N SER A 99 -5.12 3.20 10.92
CA SER A 99 -4.88 2.32 9.78
C SER A 99 -4.71 0.84 10.19
N GLY A 100 -4.33 0.57 11.44
CA GLY A 100 -4.32 -0.79 12.01
C GLY A 100 -5.72 -1.31 12.36
N LEU A 101 -6.61 -0.44 12.85
CA LEU A 101 -8.02 -0.73 13.06
C LEU A 101 -8.73 -0.99 11.72
N ALA A 102 -8.44 -0.17 10.70
CA ALA A 102 -9.00 -0.33 9.36
C ALA A 102 -8.71 -1.70 8.74
N SER A 103 -7.47 -2.20 8.85
CA SER A 103 -7.15 -3.54 8.37
C SER A 103 -7.90 -4.66 9.11
N VAL A 104 -8.34 -4.45 10.37
CA VAL A 104 -9.26 -5.39 11.05
C VAL A 104 -10.64 -5.35 10.38
N GLY A 105 -11.17 -4.17 10.08
CA GLY A 105 -12.41 -3.99 9.33
C GLY A 105 -12.37 -4.66 7.95
N HIS A 106 -11.27 -4.50 7.21
CA HIS A 106 -11.06 -5.15 5.91
C HIS A 106 -10.98 -6.68 6.02
N ILE A 107 -10.32 -7.22 7.06
CA ILE A 107 -10.31 -8.67 7.30
C ILE A 107 -11.73 -9.20 7.51
N ARG A 108 -12.57 -8.49 8.28
CA ARG A 108 -13.98 -8.85 8.50
C ARG A 108 -14.76 -8.79 7.19
N ALA A 109 -14.71 -7.67 6.48
CA ALA A 109 -15.46 -7.48 5.23
C ALA A 109 -15.10 -8.51 4.13
N ILE A 110 -13.81 -8.86 4.00
CA ILE A 110 -13.38 -9.91 3.07
C ILE A 110 -13.86 -11.30 3.54
N ALA A 111 -13.82 -11.60 4.85
CA ALA A 111 -14.33 -12.85 5.37
C ALA A 111 -15.83 -13.01 5.11
N ASP A 112 -16.60 -11.93 5.29
CA ASP A 112 -18.05 -11.90 5.08
C ASP A 112 -18.40 -12.09 3.60
N ILE A 113 -17.77 -11.34 2.67
CA ILE A 113 -18.09 -11.44 1.23
C ILE A 113 -17.74 -12.82 0.66
N GLU A 114 -16.58 -13.37 1.03
CA GLU A 114 -16.11 -14.69 0.56
C GLU A 114 -16.73 -15.87 1.32
N SER A 115 -17.63 -15.59 2.27
CA SER A 115 -18.26 -16.57 3.17
C SER A 115 -17.23 -17.48 3.84
N LEU A 116 -16.16 -16.89 4.35
CA LEU A 116 -15.08 -17.60 5.05
C LEU A 116 -15.50 -17.87 6.49
N ARG A 117 -15.24 -19.09 6.96
CA ARG A 117 -15.47 -19.45 8.35
C ARG A 117 -14.35 -18.88 9.23
N THR A 118 -14.73 -18.08 10.22
CA THR A 118 -13.85 -17.65 11.30
C THR A 118 -13.68 -18.73 12.38
N PRO A 119 -12.56 -18.74 13.13
CA PRO A 119 -11.38 -17.87 12.96
C PRO A 119 -10.60 -18.17 11.67
N LEU A 120 -10.09 -17.13 11.02
CA LEU A 120 -9.25 -17.25 9.82
C LEU A 120 -7.84 -17.73 10.19
N PRO A 121 -7.19 -18.58 9.37
CA PRO A 121 -5.83 -19.03 9.62
C PRO A 121 -4.83 -17.88 9.45
N MET A 122 -4.07 -17.58 10.51
CA MET A 122 -2.95 -16.65 10.50
C MET A 122 -1.62 -17.42 10.41
N PRO A 123 -0.75 -17.15 9.41
CA PRO A 123 0.58 -17.76 9.34
C PRO A 123 1.50 -17.22 10.45
N GLN A 124 2.62 -17.92 10.71
CA GLN A 124 3.65 -17.40 11.62
C GLN A 124 4.26 -16.12 11.03
N LEU A 125 3.94 -14.99 11.65
CA LEU A 125 4.57 -13.71 11.34
C LEU A 125 5.85 -13.54 12.17
N ASP A 126 6.96 -13.20 11.52
CA ASP A 126 8.20 -12.77 12.15
C ASP A 126 8.42 -11.29 11.81
N ILE A 127 8.23 -10.44 12.82
CA ILE A 127 8.24 -8.98 12.71
C ILE A 127 9.34 -8.42 13.63
N ARG A 128 10.40 -9.21 13.88
CA ARG A 128 11.56 -8.77 14.66
C ARG A 128 12.34 -7.66 13.95
N PRO A 129 13.06 -6.78 14.68
CA PRO A 129 13.99 -5.81 14.10
C PRO A 129 14.98 -6.44 13.11
N GLN A 130 15.46 -7.65 13.41
CA GLN A 130 16.39 -8.40 12.57
C GLN A 130 15.80 -8.85 11.22
N VAL A 131 14.47 -8.87 11.06
CA VAL A 131 13.84 -9.12 9.75
C VAL A 131 13.93 -7.86 8.89
N PHE A 132 13.63 -6.69 9.44
CA PHE A 132 13.74 -5.42 8.72
C PHE A 132 15.19 -5.04 8.40
N ALA A 133 16.15 -5.37 9.29
CA ALA A 133 17.57 -5.13 9.04
C ALA A 133 18.08 -5.84 7.76
N LYS A 134 17.55 -7.03 7.43
CA LYS A 134 17.95 -7.78 6.23
C LYS A 134 17.67 -7.05 4.91
N PHE A 135 16.79 -6.05 4.87
CA PHE A 135 16.60 -5.24 3.66
C PHE A 135 17.91 -4.55 3.26
N PHE A 136 18.72 -4.12 4.22
CA PHE A 136 19.99 -3.43 3.96
C PHE A 136 21.13 -4.39 3.62
N ASP A 137 21.05 -5.66 4.03
CA ASP A 137 22.01 -6.70 3.63
C ASP A 137 22.00 -6.92 2.11
N VAL A 138 20.85 -6.77 1.44
CA VAL A 138 20.66 -6.96 -0.02
C VAL A 138 21.59 -6.07 -0.87
N ILE A 139 22.01 -4.95 -0.31
CA ILE A 139 22.77 -3.87 -0.96
C ILE A 139 24.09 -3.57 -0.24
N ASN A 140 24.54 -4.47 0.65
CA ASN A 140 25.79 -4.35 1.43
C ASN A 140 25.90 -3.07 2.28
N VAL A 141 24.78 -2.52 2.75
CA VAL A 141 24.81 -1.40 3.70
C VAL A 141 24.79 -1.98 5.12
N THR A 142 25.93 -1.93 5.81
CA THR A 142 26.05 -2.38 7.20
C THR A 142 25.57 -1.29 8.16
N GLN A 143 24.60 -1.58 9.03
CA GLN A 143 24.28 -0.71 10.17
C GLN A 143 25.02 -1.18 11.43
N ASN A 144 25.61 -0.24 12.16
CA ASN A 144 26.13 -0.47 13.50
C ASN A 144 25.64 0.66 14.42
N PRO A 145 24.67 0.41 15.34
CA PRO A 145 24.02 -0.87 15.62
C PRO A 145 23.11 -1.37 14.48
N PRO A 146 22.64 -2.63 14.47
CA PRO A 146 21.68 -3.13 13.47
C PRO A 146 20.42 -2.25 13.35
N PHE A 147 19.76 -2.26 12.19
CA PHE A 147 18.56 -1.47 11.98
C PHE A 147 17.42 -1.89 12.93
N ASN A 148 16.87 -0.95 13.70
CA ASN A 148 15.75 -1.19 14.60
C ASN A 148 14.53 -0.36 14.20
N THR A 149 13.58 -1.01 13.53
CA THR A 149 12.33 -0.39 13.07
C THR A 149 11.51 0.24 14.20
N TYR A 150 11.63 -0.23 15.44
CA TYR A 150 10.80 0.24 16.57
C TYR A 150 11.43 1.42 17.34
N ALA A 151 12.69 1.76 17.06
CA ALA A 151 13.48 2.69 17.88
C ALA A 151 12.96 4.13 17.92
N ASN A 152 12.33 4.59 16.83
CA ASN A 152 11.78 5.93 16.68
C ASN A 152 10.84 6.01 15.47
N THR A 153 10.16 7.14 15.30
CA THR A 153 9.23 7.40 14.19
C THR A 153 9.87 7.26 12.81
N ASN A 154 11.07 7.81 12.60
CA ASN A 154 11.74 7.79 11.30
C ASN A 154 12.10 6.36 10.89
N SER A 155 12.56 5.54 11.85
CA SER A 155 12.81 4.11 11.65
C SER A 155 11.54 3.30 11.41
N PHE A 156 10.40 3.64 12.05
CA PHE A 156 9.16 2.88 11.90
C PHE A 156 8.41 3.17 10.60
N LEU A 157 8.46 4.41 10.10
CA LEU A 157 7.78 4.79 8.85
C LEU A 157 8.25 3.96 7.64
N PHE A 158 9.47 3.43 7.67
CA PHE A 158 9.97 2.41 6.74
C PHE A 158 9.04 1.19 6.67
N ALA A 159 8.80 0.53 7.81
CA ALA A 159 7.99 -0.70 7.86
C ALA A 159 6.52 -0.42 7.56
N ALA A 160 6.01 0.73 8.04
CA ALA A 160 4.66 1.18 7.74
C ALA A 160 4.43 1.42 6.24
N ALA A 161 5.42 2.02 5.55
CA ALA A 161 5.38 2.24 4.12
C ALA A 161 5.30 0.92 3.36
N TYR A 162 6.13 -0.08 3.69
CA TYR A 162 6.09 -1.38 3.01
C TYR A 162 4.78 -2.13 3.18
N ALA A 163 4.26 -2.24 4.42
CA ALA A 163 3.00 -2.91 4.68
C ALA A 163 1.83 -2.34 3.85
N SER A 164 1.78 -1.00 3.71
CA SER A 164 0.72 -0.30 2.97
C SER A 164 0.98 -0.29 1.45
N TYR A 165 2.26 -0.21 1.03
CA TYR A 165 2.71 -0.28 -0.36
C TYR A 165 2.36 -1.63 -1.02
N PHE A 166 2.51 -2.74 -0.29
CA PHE A 166 2.11 -4.06 -0.77
C PHE A 166 0.60 -4.14 -1.02
N LEU A 167 -0.22 -3.66 -0.09
CA LEU A 167 -1.68 -3.65 -0.24
C LEU A 167 -2.13 -2.78 -1.42
N LYS A 168 -1.72 -1.49 -1.48
CA LYS A 168 -2.03 -0.57 -2.58
C LYS A 168 -1.78 -1.19 -3.95
N GLN A 169 -0.61 -1.79 -4.14
CA GLN A 169 -0.21 -2.35 -5.42
C GLN A 169 -0.76 -3.75 -5.71
N TYR A 170 -1.06 -4.55 -4.69
CA TYR A 170 -1.68 -5.85 -4.88
C TYR A 170 -3.09 -5.67 -5.43
N TYR A 171 -3.90 -4.82 -4.79
CA TYR A 171 -5.23 -4.45 -5.29
C TYR A 171 -5.17 -3.86 -6.71
N ALA A 172 -4.18 -3.02 -6.99
CA ALA A 172 -3.94 -2.51 -8.35
C ALA A 172 -3.66 -3.62 -9.39
N GLY A 173 -3.13 -4.75 -8.96
CA GLY A 173 -2.87 -5.93 -9.79
C GLY A 173 -4.08 -6.85 -9.99
N ILE A 174 -5.04 -6.87 -9.05
CA ILE A 174 -6.13 -7.86 -9.04
C ILE A 174 -7.52 -7.33 -9.41
N ILE A 175 -7.83 -6.04 -9.19
CA ILE A 175 -9.20 -5.51 -9.43
C ILE A 175 -9.76 -5.80 -10.83
N PRO A 176 -9.00 -5.67 -11.94
CA PRO A 176 -9.48 -6.01 -13.29
C PRO A 176 -9.62 -7.53 -13.57
N SER A 177 -9.42 -8.36 -12.56
CA SER A 177 -9.52 -9.83 -12.63
C SER A 177 -10.40 -10.43 -11.53
N ILE A 178 -11.02 -9.59 -10.70
CA ILE A 178 -12.04 -10.02 -9.75
C ILE A 178 -13.34 -10.27 -10.52
N VAL A 179 -13.88 -11.47 -10.34
CA VAL A 179 -15.20 -11.88 -10.84
C VAL A 179 -16.21 -11.73 -9.72
N GLY A 180 -17.30 -11.03 -10.00
CA GLY A 180 -18.39 -10.73 -9.06
C GLY A 180 -18.48 -9.23 -8.77
N ASN A 181 -19.69 -8.64 -8.89
CA ASN A 181 -19.86 -7.20 -8.72
C ASN A 181 -19.66 -6.76 -7.24
N PRO A 182 -20.27 -7.42 -6.22
CA PRO A 182 -20.00 -7.10 -4.82
C PRO A 182 -18.53 -7.27 -4.43
N GLU A 183 -17.87 -8.28 -4.97
CA GLU A 183 -16.45 -8.57 -4.78
C GLU A 183 -15.57 -7.48 -5.39
N GLN A 184 -15.90 -7.03 -6.61
CA GLN A 184 -15.16 -5.95 -7.29
C GLN A 184 -15.38 -4.59 -6.62
N GLU A 185 -16.60 -4.32 -6.13
CA GLU A 185 -16.94 -3.14 -5.34
C GLU A 185 -16.11 -3.11 -4.05
N LEU A 186 -16.17 -4.17 -3.22
CA LEU A 186 -15.40 -4.27 -1.97
C LEU A 186 -13.88 -4.12 -2.22
N ALA A 187 -13.33 -4.81 -3.22
CA ALA A 187 -11.91 -4.71 -3.52
C ALA A 187 -11.51 -3.29 -3.97
N THR A 188 -12.40 -2.58 -4.66
CA THR A 188 -12.19 -1.18 -5.06
C THR A 188 -12.23 -0.25 -3.83
N GLU A 189 -13.21 -0.41 -2.95
CA GLU A 189 -13.34 0.39 -1.72
C GLU A 189 -12.13 0.24 -0.80
N ILE A 190 -11.66 -1.00 -0.59
CA ILE A 190 -10.44 -1.28 0.18
C ILE A 190 -9.21 -0.68 -0.51
N ALA A 191 -9.10 -0.79 -1.84
CA ALA A 191 -7.94 -0.25 -2.58
C ALA A 191 -7.84 1.28 -2.52
N LEU A 192 -8.98 1.97 -2.50
CA LEU A 192 -9.04 3.42 -2.31
C LEU A 192 -8.62 3.81 -0.88
N TYR A 193 -9.09 3.08 0.14
CA TYR A 193 -8.62 3.26 1.52
C TYR A 193 -7.10 3.06 1.63
N GLU A 194 -6.58 1.95 1.12
CA GLU A 194 -5.15 1.60 1.22
C GLU A 194 -4.27 2.58 0.44
N ALA A 195 -4.73 3.08 -0.70
CA ALA A 195 -4.04 4.15 -1.43
C ALA A 195 -3.99 5.46 -0.64
N ALA A 196 -5.10 5.88 -0.01
CA ALA A 196 -5.14 7.08 0.83
C ALA A 196 -4.29 6.93 2.11
N SER A 197 -4.38 5.78 2.80
CA SER A 197 -3.54 5.41 3.94
C SER A 197 -2.05 5.47 3.57
N TYR A 198 -1.65 4.92 2.42
CA TYR A 198 -0.28 5.03 1.94
C TYR A 198 0.11 6.48 1.61
N GLY A 199 -0.81 7.29 1.06
CA GLY A 199 -0.63 8.74 0.87
C GLY A 199 -0.31 9.47 2.17
N VAL A 200 -0.98 9.17 3.28
CA VAL A 200 -0.65 9.72 4.61
C VAL A 200 0.79 9.37 5.01
N ILE A 201 1.22 8.12 4.82
CA ILE A 201 2.59 7.69 5.14
C ILE A 201 3.61 8.41 4.26
N ARG A 202 3.34 8.57 2.96
CA ARG A 202 4.19 9.35 2.06
C ARG A 202 4.29 10.82 2.48
N SER A 203 3.19 11.43 2.92
CA SER A 203 3.17 12.78 3.49
C SER A 203 4.09 12.92 4.71
N LEU A 204 4.06 11.92 5.61
CA LEU A 204 4.92 11.85 6.79
C LEU A 204 6.40 11.62 6.46
N LEU A 205 6.69 10.78 5.46
CA LEU A 205 8.06 10.56 4.98
C LEU A 205 8.63 11.82 4.32
N ASN A 206 7.84 12.49 3.47
CA ASN A 206 8.22 13.72 2.78
C ASN A 206 8.54 14.88 3.75
N ASP A 207 7.75 15.08 4.81
CA ASP A 207 8.05 16.05 5.88
C ASP A 207 9.42 15.85 6.52
N ARG A 208 9.91 14.60 6.48
CA ARG A 208 11.07 14.14 7.24
C ARG A 208 12.26 13.85 6.34
N GLU A 209 12.16 14.05 5.03
CA GLU A 209 13.15 13.62 4.02
C GLU A 209 14.59 14.01 4.40
N ASN A 210 14.76 15.24 4.88
CA ASN A 210 16.07 15.80 5.26
C ASN A 210 16.48 15.51 6.73
N LEU A 211 15.63 14.86 7.52
CA LEU A 211 15.97 14.47 8.89
C LEU A 211 16.83 13.21 8.88
N ALA A 212 17.86 13.18 9.74
CA ALA A 212 18.61 11.96 10.02
C ALA A 212 17.69 10.87 10.61
N VAL A 213 17.99 9.61 10.31
CA VAL A 213 17.42 8.48 11.08
C VAL A 213 18.36 8.24 12.28
N PRO A 214 17.90 8.44 13.53
CA PRO A 214 18.76 8.35 14.70
C PRO A 214 19.51 7.00 14.78
N LEU A 215 20.79 7.05 15.14
CA LEU A 215 21.75 5.93 15.16
C LEU A 215 22.27 5.46 13.80
N TYR A 216 21.88 6.08 12.68
CA TYR A 216 22.32 5.71 11.33
C TYR A 216 22.88 6.93 10.57
N THR A 217 23.69 6.67 9.54
CA THR A 217 24.40 7.69 8.74
C THR A 217 23.57 8.30 7.60
N PHE A 218 22.29 7.92 7.48
CA PHE A 218 21.41 8.28 6.37
C PHE A 218 20.20 9.11 6.83
N THR A 219 19.68 9.94 5.93
CA THR A 219 18.39 10.64 6.14
C THR A 219 17.19 9.74 5.82
N VAL A 220 15.98 10.18 6.18
CA VAL A 220 14.72 9.52 5.78
C VAL A 220 14.60 9.44 4.25
N GLY A 221 15.00 10.48 3.54
CA GLY A 221 15.03 10.50 2.07
C GLY A 221 15.99 9.46 1.50
N ASN A 222 17.21 9.41 2.04
CA ASN A 222 18.20 8.42 1.62
C ASN A 222 17.68 6.99 1.83
N VAL A 223 17.17 6.65 3.03
CA VAL A 223 16.65 5.29 3.26
C VAL A 223 15.42 4.99 2.41
N THR A 224 14.49 5.93 2.22
CA THR A 224 13.30 5.66 1.41
C THR A 224 13.66 5.36 -0.04
N ASN A 225 14.56 6.14 -0.64
CA ASN A 225 15.06 5.88 -1.99
C ASN A 225 15.84 4.56 -2.07
N LEU A 226 16.63 4.26 -1.03
CA LEU A 226 17.41 3.03 -0.93
C LEU A 226 16.51 1.78 -0.87
N THR A 227 15.42 1.83 -0.09
CA THR A 227 14.50 0.69 -0.04
C THR A 227 13.69 0.55 -1.31
N ALA A 228 13.28 1.65 -1.96
CA ALA A 228 12.66 1.59 -3.28
C ALA A 228 13.53 0.81 -4.28
N GLN A 229 14.85 1.06 -4.29
CA GLN A 229 15.83 0.29 -5.07
C GLN A 229 15.86 -1.20 -4.68
N ILE A 230 15.94 -1.52 -3.39
CA ILE A 230 15.88 -2.91 -2.87
C ILE A 230 14.58 -3.61 -3.31
N GLY A 231 13.44 -2.92 -3.21
CA GLY A 231 12.12 -3.42 -3.58
C GLY A 231 12.02 -3.73 -5.07
N ASN A 232 12.52 -2.84 -5.93
CA ASN A 232 12.59 -3.10 -7.37
C ASN A 232 13.55 -4.26 -7.70
N GLN A 233 14.71 -4.33 -7.04
CA GLN A 233 15.70 -5.40 -7.24
C GLN A 233 15.15 -6.78 -6.85
N LEU A 234 14.50 -6.89 -5.68
CA LEU A 234 13.87 -8.12 -5.21
C LEU A 234 12.62 -8.47 -6.04
N GLY A 235 11.82 -7.47 -6.41
CA GLY A 235 10.65 -7.63 -7.28
C GLY A 235 11.03 -8.07 -8.70
N GLY A 236 12.19 -7.63 -9.21
CA GLY A 236 12.79 -8.09 -10.46
C GLY A 236 11.99 -7.75 -11.73
N CYS A 237 11.02 -6.84 -11.64
CA CYS A 237 10.00 -6.62 -12.68
C CYS A 237 9.88 -5.15 -13.09
N GLY A 238 11.02 -4.45 -13.14
CA GLY A 238 11.10 -3.02 -13.45
C GLY A 238 11.01 -2.13 -12.20
N VAL A 239 10.85 -0.84 -12.44
CA VAL A 239 10.68 0.18 -11.39
C VAL A 239 9.20 0.30 -11.03
N LYS A 240 8.87 0.12 -9.75
CA LYS A 240 7.51 0.20 -9.19
C LYS A 240 7.43 0.90 -7.83
N ASP A 241 8.57 1.23 -7.23
CA ASP A 241 8.77 2.30 -6.26
C ASP A 241 9.98 3.11 -6.72
N GLU A 242 9.94 4.42 -6.64
CA GLU A 242 10.99 5.29 -7.14
C GLU A 242 11.67 6.07 -6.00
N GLY A 243 11.19 5.93 -4.76
CA GLY A 243 11.59 6.76 -3.63
C GLY A 243 10.81 8.10 -3.56
N LEU A 244 11.25 9.01 -2.70
CA LEU A 244 10.62 10.34 -2.50
C LEU A 244 11.10 11.39 -3.51
N THR A 245 12.36 11.26 -3.94
CA THR A 245 12.99 12.15 -4.91
C THR A 245 13.53 11.34 -6.08
N VAL A 246 13.12 11.69 -7.29
CA VAL A 246 13.34 10.95 -8.54
C VAL A 246 14.09 11.80 -9.59
N PRO A 247 14.78 11.19 -10.56
CA PRO A 247 15.22 11.88 -11.77
C PRO A 247 14.03 12.46 -12.54
N LEU A 248 14.23 13.59 -13.25
CA LEU A 248 13.16 14.23 -14.03
C LEU A 248 12.43 13.27 -14.97
N ALA A 249 13.14 12.34 -15.62
CA ALA A 249 12.59 11.36 -16.56
C ALA A 249 11.73 10.24 -15.93
N LEU A 250 11.51 10.28 -14.61
CA LEU A 250 10.61 9.39 -13.88
C LEU A 250 9.45 10.15 -13.21
N GLY A 251 9.64 11.42 -12.84
CA GLY A 251 8.56 12.22 -12.27
C GLY A 251 7.46 12.60 -13.27
N ALA A 252 6.30 13.00 -12.75
CA ALA A 252 5.13 13.38 -13.53
C ALA A 252 5.46 14.33 -14.70
N GLU A 253 4.92 14.01 -15.89
CA GLU A 253 5.15 14.71 -17.17
C GLU A 253 6.62 14.81 -17.60
N ASN A 254 7.53 14.05 -16.96
CA ASN A 254 9.00 14.20 -17.03
C ASN A 254 9.53 15.56 -16.52
N ARG A 255 8.78 16.23 -15.63
CA ARG A 255 8.98 17.67 -15.31
C ARG A 255 9.18 17.99 -13.83
N THR A 256 9.15 17.00 -12.95
CA THR A 256 9.37 17.16 -11.51
C THR A 256 10.35 16.11 -10.98
N THR A 257 11.12 16.45 -9.95
CA THR A 257 11.91 15.49 -9.18
C THR A 257 11.24 15.09 -7.87
N ASN A 258 10.17 15.81 -7.47
CA ASN A 258 9.41 15.55 -6.25
C ASN A 258 8.37 14.44 -6.52
N ASN A 259 8.42 13.36 -5.75
CA ASN A 259 7.56 12.20 -5.87
C ASN A 259 6.84 11.86 -4.56
N VAL A 260 5.95 12.72 -4.07
CA VAL A 260 5.17 12.38 -2.86
C VAL A 260 4.17 11.25 -3.16
N ILE A 261 3.48 11.32 -4.30
CA ILE A 261 2.53 10.30 -4.77
C ILE A 261 3.20 9.41 -5.83
N PRO A 262 3.64 8.18 -5.50
CA PRO A 262 4.34 7.33 -6.45
C PRO A 262 3.39 6.69 -7.46
N ALA A 263 3.67 7.00 -8.71
CA ALA A 263 2.95 6.69 -9.92
C ALA A 263 3.91 6.84 -11.12
N ASP A 264 3.56 6.34 -12.30
CA ASP A 264 4.40 6.52 -13.49
C ASP A 264 4.42 7.98 -14.00
N VAL A 265 5.14 8.23 -15.10
CA VAL A 265 5.23 9.55 -15.73
C VAL A 265 3.88 10.15 -16.14
N ASN A 266 2.84 9.32 -16.32
CA ASN A 266 1.46 9.72 -16.63
C ASN A 266 0.58 9.84 -15.37
N SER A 267 1.18 9.75 -14.18
CA SER A 267 0.52 9.70 -12.87
C SER A 267 -0.39 8.48 -12.66
N LEU A 268 -0.12 7.35 -13.34
CA LEU A 268 -0.86 6.09 -13.16
C LEU A 268 -0.23 5.21 -12.07
N SER A 269 -1.06 4.61 -11.22
CA SER A 269 -0.57 3.85 -10.06
C SER A 269 0.14 2.55 -10.46
N TYR A 270 1.36 2.33 -9.96
CA TYR A 270 2.04 1.03 -10.09
C TYR A 270 1.24 -0.15 -9.51
N LYS A 271 1.44 -1.34 -10.10
CA LYS A 271 0.83 -2.62 -9.69
C LYS A 271 1.86 -3.73 -9.54
N GLN A 272 1.71 -4.58 -8.54
CA GLN A 272 2.57 -5.74 -8.31
C GLN A 272 1.77 -7.03 -8.26
N THR A 273 2.35 -8.08 -8.84
CA THR A 273 1.84 -9.44 -8.72
C THR A 273 2.16 -10.04 -7.35
N ALA A 274 1.37 -11.03 -6.91
CA ALA A 274 1.64 -11.80 -5.70
C ALA A 274 3.08 -12.34 -5.65
N LEU A 275 3.64 -12.75 -6.79
CA LEU A 275 5.02 -13.25 -6.85
C LEU A 275 6.05 -12.15 -6.57
N GLU A 276 5.85 -10.92 -7.05
CA GLU A 276 6.74 -9.79 -6.75
C GLU A 276 6.74 -9.48 -5.25
N ILE A 277 5.54 -9.34 -4.68
CA ILE A 277 5.37 -9.05 -3.24
C ILE A 277 6.02 -10.16 -2.39
N LEU A 278 5.82 -11.44 -2.72
CA LEU A 278 6.49 -12.56 -2.01
C LEU A 278 8.03 -12.47 -2.09
N ARG A 279 8.61 -12.03 -3.20
CA ARG A 279 10.07 -11.88 -3.33
C ARG A 279 10.62 -10.77 -2.44
N ILE A 280 9.87 -9.69 -2.27
CA ILE A 280 10.23 -8.53 -1.45
C ILE A 280 9.98 -8.83 0.03
N VAL A 281 8.78 -9.29 0.42
CA VAL A 281 8.38 -9.61 1.80
C VAL A 281 9.35 -10.59 2.46
N PHE A 282 9.74 -11.65 1.75
CA PHE A 282 10.67 -12.65 2.28
C PHE A 282 12.15 -12.28 2.08
N ILE A 283 12.46 -11.17 1.40
CA ILE A 283 13.83 -10.66 1.17
C ILE A 283 14.73 -11.72 0.53
N THR A 284 14.18 -12.54 -0.39
CA THR A 284 14.90 -13.64 -1.04
C THR A 284 15.15 -13.44 -2.53
N GLY A 285 14.44 -12.51 -3.17
CA GLY A 285 14.36 -12.40 -4.63
C GLY A 285 13.67 -13.61 -5.30
N ASN A 286 13.25 -14.63 -4.54
CA ASN A 286 12.70 -15.88 -5.08
C ASN A 286 11.36 -16.28 -4.43
N ALA A 287 10.27 -16.17 -5.19
CA ALA A 287 8.93 -16.54 -4.74
C ALA A 287 8.78 -18.04 -4.42
N THR A 288 9.62 -18.95 -4.94
CA THR A 288 9.54 -20.38 -4.59
C THR A 288 10.17 -20.70 -3.24
N LYS A 289 11.11 -19.87 -2.76
CA LYS A 289 11.58 -19.92 -1.36
C LYS A 289 10.51 -19.43 -0.38
N ALA A 290 9.55 -18.59 -0.83
CA ALA A 290 8.33 -18.32 -0.09
C ALA A 290 7.31 -19.47 -0.22
N ALA A 291 7.18 -20.08 -1.41
CA ALA A 291 6.21 -21.15 -1.68
C ALA A 291 6.47 -22.47 -0.91
N LEU A 292 7.70 -22.71 -0.44
CA LEU A 292 8.01 -23.77 0.54
C LEU A 292 7.36 -23.53 1.92
N SER A 293 6.64 -22.42 2.11
CA SER A 293 5.77 -22.15 3.26
C SER A 293 4.30 -21.86 2.91
N ALA A 294 3.93 -21.74 1.63
CA ALA A 294 2.55 -21.54 1.16
C ALA A 294 2.38 -21.98 -0.31
N ILE A 295 1.54 -22.99 -0.57
CA ILE A 295 1.30 -23.56 -1.89
C ILE A 295 0.02 -23.00 -2.52
N VAL A 296 0.12 -22.37 -3.71
CA VAL A 296 -0.94 -22.35 -4.74
C VAL A 296 -0.28 -22.41 -6.12
N ASN A 297 -0.88 -23.11 -7.08
CA ASN A 297 -0.27 -23.56 -8.35
C ASN A 297 -1.22 -23.31 -9.54
N VAL A 298 -0.94 -22.36 -10.44
CA VAL A 298 -1.87 -22.02 -11.55
C VAL A 298 -1.18 -21.66 -12.89
N THR A 299 -1.77 -22.16 -13.97
CA THR A 299 -1.31 -22.11 -15.38
C THR A 299 -2.07 -21.05 -16.21
N ILE A 300 -2.01 -21.07 -17.55
CA ILE A 300 -2.00 -19.89 -18.44
C ILE A 300 -3.10 -19.93 -19.54
N LEU A 301 -3.60 -18.77 -20.04
CA LEU A 301 -3.75 -18.39 -21.48
C LEU A 301 -4.44 -16.99 -21.69
N ASN A 302 -4.43 -16.43 -22.92
CA ASN A 302 -4.40 -14.97 -23.20
C ASN A 302 -5.54 -14.37 -24.11
N PRO A 303 -5.80 -13.03 -24.06
CA PRO A 303 -6.79 -12.25 -24.87
C PRO A 303 -6.13 -11.38 -25.99
N PRO A 304 -6.86 -10.62 -26.88
CA PRO A 304 -7.35 -9.23 -26.61
C PRO A 304 -8.57 -8.73 -27.47
N LEU A 305 -9.02 -7.45 -27.35
CA LEU A 305 -9.20 -6.46 -28.48
C LEU A 305 -9.89 -5.08 -28.14
N LEU A 306 -9.10 -4.08 -27.72
CA LEU A 306 -8.98 -2.67 -28.22
C LEU A 306 -10.16 -1.64 -28.49
N ARG A 307 -10.06 -0.46 -27.78
CA ARG A 307 -10.42 0.97 -28.12
C ARG A 307 -11.83 1.53 -27.76
N PRO A 308 -12.03 2.87 -27.58
CA PRO A 308 -11.10 3.98 -27.19
C PRO A 308 -11.62 5.01 -26.13
N LEU A 309 -10.70 5.82 -25.59
CA LEU A 309 -10.90 6.85 -24.53
C LEU A 309 -11.71 8.12 -24.89
N MET A 310 -12.23 8.80 -23.85
CA MET A 310 -12.89 10.11 -23.89
C MET A 310 -12.19 11.16 -22.98
N ASP A 311 -12.20 12.43 -23.41
CA ASP A 311 -11.45 13.56 -22.83
C ASP A 311 -12.25 14.33 -21.76
N LEU A 312 -11.56 14.82 -20.71
CA LEU A 312 -12.15 15.61 -19.61
C LEU A 312 -11.17 16.70 -19.13
N ARG A 313 -11.51 17.96 -19.43
CA ARG A 313 -10.79 19.13 -18.90
C ARG A 313 -11.08 19.34 -17.41
N ALA A 314 -10.04 19.72 -16.67
CA ALA A 314 -10.05 19.85 -15.22
C ALA A 314 -10.81 21.09 -14.71
N GLU A 315 -11.56 20.92 -13.62
CA GLU A 315 -11.78 21.90 -12.53
C GLU A 315 -12.62 21.25 -11.39
N ALA A 316 -11.99 20.55 -10.42
CA ALA A 316 -12.58 20.22 -9.10
C ALA A 316 -11.63 19.40 -8.17
N LEU A 317 -10.69 20.05 -7.46
CA LEU A 317 -9.87 19.38 -6.44
C LEU A 317 -10.62 19.22 -5.10
N ALA A 318 -11.58 18.30 -5.05
CA ALA A 318 -12.22 17.80 -3.81
C ALA A 318 -13.14 16.57 -4.01
N ILE A 319 -13.56 16.27 -5.25
CA ILE A 319 -14.75 15.42 -5.51
C ILE A 319 -14.40 14.05 -6.14
N VAL A 320 -13.15 13.85 -6.57
CA VAL A 320 -12.76 12.75 -7.46
C VAL A 320 -12.90 11.34 -6.85
N LEU A 321 -12.85 11.21 -5.52
CA LEU A 321 -13.07 9.94 -4.82
C LEU A 321 -14.52 9.47 -4.79
N GLY A 322 -15.49 10.39 -4.90
CA GLY A 322 -16.90 10.02 -4.81
C GLY A 322 -17.37 9.22 -6.02
N LEU A 323 -17.06 9.68 -7.22
CA LEU A 323 -17.65 9.18 -8.47
C LEU A 323 -17.39 7.69 -8.75
N THR A 324 -16.26 7.15 -8.29
CA THR A 324 -15.63 6.05 -9.04
C THR A 324 -15.90 4.65 -8.52
N GLY A 325 -16.28 4.49 -7.25
CA GLY A 325 -16.80 3.21 -6.73
C GLY A 325 -18.05 2.74 -7.49
N ALA A 326 -18.93 3.68 -7.88
CA ALA A 326 -20.15 3.37 -8.64
C ALA A 326 -19.92 3.13 -10.15
N ILE A 327 -18.79 3.58 -10.70
CA ILE A 327 -18.51 3.49 -12.15
C ILE A 327 -17.69 2.23 -12.48
N ALA A 328 -16.76 1.82 -11.61
CA ALA A 328 -15.89 0.67 -11.87
C ALA A 328 -16.65 -0.64 -12.23
N PRO A 329 -17.76 -1.02 -11.56
CA PRO A 329 -18.52 -2.23 -11.91
C PRO A 329 -19.36 -2.10 -13.19
N ALA A 330 -19.53 -0.90 -13.74
CA ALA A 330 -20.36 -0.63 -14.92
C ALA A 330 -19.57 -0.59 -16.23
N ILE A 331 -18.23 -0.48 -16.16
CA ILE A 331 -17.35 -0.55 -17.33
C ILE A 331 -17.15 -2.03 -17.69
N VAL A 332 -17.39 -2.40 -18.95
CA VAL A 332 -17.29 -3.79 -19.43
C VAL A 332 -15.87 -4.13 -19.95
N ASP A 333 -15.07 -3.13 -20.33
CA ASP A 333 -13.70 -3.34 -20.84
C ASP A 333 -12.66 -3.32 -19.70
N ASN A 334 -11.86 -4.39 -19.61
CA ASN A 334 -10.84 -4.55 -18.56
C ASN A 334 -9.72 -3.50 -18.60
N ALA A 335 -9.39 -2.94 -19.77
CA ALA A 335 -8.37 -1.90 -19.90
C ALA A 335 -8.90 -0.54 -19.45
N GLU A 336 -10.17 -0.24 -19.74
CA GLU A 336 -10.85 0.95 -19.21
C GLU A 336 -11.05 0.86 -17.68
N GLN A 337 -11.47 -0.30 -17.17
CA GLN A 337 -11.51 -0.58 -15.74
C GLN A 337 -10.13 -0.36 -15.10
N GLN A 338 -9.07 -0.95 -15.68
CA GLN A 338 -7.70 -0.82 -15.14
C GLN A 338 -7.27 0.65 -15.08
N LEU A 339 -7.46 1.41 -16.16
CA LEU A 339 -7.06 2.83 -16.23
C LEU A 339 -7.83 3.68 -15.21
N LEU A 340 -9.15 3.52 -15.10
CA LEU A 340 -9.95 4.21 -14.07
C LEU A 340 -9.46 3.84 -12.65
N SER A 341 -9.16 2.56 -12.44
CA SER A 341 -8.65 2.05 -11.16
C SER A 341 -7.26 2.63 -10.82
N GLU A 342 -6.40 2.86 -11.82
CA GLU A 342 -5.08 3.48 -11.66
C GLU A 342 -5.16 4.97 -11.33
N ILE A 343 -5.98 5.72 -12.07
CA ILE A 343 -6.24 7.15 -11.83
C ILE A 343 -6.79 7.36 -10.41
N THR A 344 -7.79 6.56 -10.02
CA THR A 344 -8.48 6.74 -8.73
C THR A 344 -7.62 6.45 -7.52
N ARG A 345 -6.69 5.48 -7.60
CA ARG A 345 -5.69 5.25 -6.55
C ARG A 345 -4.68 6.38 -6.42
N THR A 346 -4.25 7.02 -7.52
CA THR A 346 -3.39 8.20 -7.46
C THR A 346 -4.11 9.34 -6.74
N ASN A 347 -5.36 9.61 -7.11
CA ASN A 347 -6.20 10.65 -6.48
C ASN A 347 -6.52 10.33 -5.00
N ALA A 348 -6.68 9.05 -4.65
CA ALA A 348 -6.86 8.60 -3.28
C ALA A 348 -5.63 8.89 -2.42
N ALA A 349 -4.44 8.56 -2.94
CA ALA A 349 -3.17 8.86 -2.28
C ALA A 349 -2.94 10.37 -2.14
N GLU A 350 -3.32 11.17 -3.15
CA GLU A 350 -3.30 12.64 -3.05
C GLU A 350 -4.20 13.16 -1.92
N LEU A 351 -5.45 12.67 -1.82
CA LEU A 351 -6.31 13.04 -0.69
C LEU A 351 -5.67 12.64 0.65
N GLY A 352 -5.04 11.47 0.73
CA GLY A 352 -4.28 11.04 1.91
C GLY A 352 -3.19 12.04 2.31
N VAL A 353 -2.41 12.55 1.34
CA VAL A 353 -1.41 13.59 1.59
C VAL A 353 -2.03 14.89 2.08
N ILE A 354 -3.11 15.35 1.43
CA ILE A 354 -3.82 16.58 1.80
C ILE A 354 -4.42 16.46 3.20
N ARG A 355 -5.12 15.37 3.51
CA ARG A 355 -5.73 15.15 4.83
C ARG A 355 -4.70 14.96 5.94
N ALA A 356 -3.54 14.35 5.65
CA ALA A 356 -2.41 14.33 6.59
C ALA A 356 -1.92 15.75 6.93
N ARG A 357 -1.84 16.65 5.93
CA ARG A 357 -1.45 18.06 6.13
C ARG A 357 -2.49 18.84 6.93
N LEU A 358 -3.78 18.65 6.63
CA LEU A 358 -4.89 19.26 7.37
C LEU A 358 -4.94 18.75 8.81
N TYR A 359 -4.82 17.44 9.03
CA TYR A 359 -4.79 16.82 10.35
C TYR A 359 -3.58 17.26 11.18
N ALA A 360 -2.40 17.43 10.56
CA ALA A 360 -1.22 17.98 11.26
C ALA A 360 -1.41 19.41 11.76
N ASN A 361 -2.27 20.19 11.09
CA ASN A 361 -2.51 21.60 11.39
C ASN A 361 -3.93 21.87 11.92
N PHE A 362 -4.68 20.85 12.36
CA PHE A 362 -6.12 20.96 12.64
C PHE A 362 -6.48 22.04 13.68
N ASN A 363 -5.60 22.27 14.66
CA ASN A 363 -5.76 23.31 15.69
C ASN A 363 -5.22 24.70 15.29
N ALA A 364 -4.55 24.84 14.13
CA ALA A 364 -4.04 26.12 13.67
C ALA A 364 -5.19 27.04 13.24
N THR A 365 -5.19 28.28 13.74
CA THR A 365 -6.05 29.36 13.26
C THR A 365 -5.66 29.77 11.85
N MET A 366 -6.61 30.24 11.05
CA MET A 366 -6.40 30.67 9.65
C MET A 366 -6.58 32.19 9.48
N PRO A 367 -5.57 33.05 9.77
CA PRO A 367 -5.67 34.50 9.56
C PRO A 367 -6.10 34.88 8.13
N PRO A 368 -6.93 35.92 7.94
CA PRO A 368 -7.49 36.81 8.96
C PRO A 368 -8.71 36.25 9.70
N TYR A 369 -9.16 35.03 9.39
CA TYR A 369 -10.33 34.41 10.00
C TYR A 369 -10.03 33.88 11.42
N THR A 370 -11.06 33.85 12.27
CA THR A 370 -11.00 33.25 13.61
C THR A 370 -11.21 31.73 13.60
N LEU A 371 -11.45 31.13 12.43
CA LEU A 371 -11.62 29.68 12.26
C LEU A 371 -10.29 28.95 12.37
N THR A 372 -10.31 27.76 12.97
CA THR A 372 -9.22 26.78 12.85
C THR A 372 -9.38 25.95 11.57
N VAL A 373 -8.29 25.30 11.14
CA VAL A 373 -8.31 24.32 10.03
C VAL A 373 -9.38 23.24 10.26
N ARG A 374 -9.52 22.75 11.50
CA ARG A 374 -10.59 21.81 11.88
C ARG A 374 -11.96 22.42 11.63
N ASN A 375 -12.26 23.58 12.24
CA ASN A 375 -13.58 24.20 12.14
C ASN A 375 -13.98 24.44 10.68
N LEU A 376 -13.04 24.91 9.85
CA LEU A 376 -13.30 25.08 8.42
C LEU A 376 -13.55 23.75 7.70
N THR A 377 -12.78 22.71 8.02
CA THR A 377 -12.97 21.38 7.40
C THR A 377 -14.31 20.76 7.80
N ASP A 378 -14.71 20.90 9.06
CA ASP A 378 -16.00 20.41 9.57
C ASP A 378 -17.17 21.18 8.92
N ILE A 379 -17.04 22.51 8.70
CA ILE A 379 -18.02 23.33 7.92
C ILE A 379 -18.10 22.88 6.45
N ILE A 380 -16.96 22.59 5.82
CA ILE A 380 -16.91 22.08 4.44
C ILE A 380 -17.60 20.71 4.35
N ALA A 381 -17.32 19.81 5.31
CA ALA A 381 -17.95 18.49 5.42
C ALA A 381 -19.48 18.59 5.49
N GLU A 382 -20.01 19.43 6.39
CA GLU A 382 -21.44 19.69 6.51
C GLU A 382 -22.02 20.23 5.19
N GLY A 383 -21.35 21.23 4.58
CA GLY A 383 -21.75 21.81 3.29
C GLY A 383 -21.80 20.79 2.15
N VAL A 384 -20.85 19.86 2.09
CA VAL A 384 -20.80 18.74 1.14
C VAL A 384 -21.98 17.79 1.35
N ASN A 385 -22.22 17.34 2.59
CA ASN A 385 -23.32 16.43 2.91
C ASN A 385 -24.70 17.05 2.60
N LEU A 386 -24.91 18.31 3.01
CA LEU A 386 -26.14 19.09 2.74
C LEU A 386 -26.41 19.28 1.23
N ARG A 387 -25.38 19.30 0.39
CA ARG A 387 -25.50 19.38 -1.08
C ARG A 387 -25.73 18.01 -1.71
N GLY A 388 -25.03 16.98 -1.22
CA GLY A 388 -25.19 15.60 -1.66
C GLY A 388 -26.61 15.06 -1.41
N ARG A 389 -27.24 15.42 -0.27
CA ARG A 389 -28.58 14.93 0.14
C ARG A 389 -28.72 13.40 0.20
N CYS A 390 -27.62 12.67 0.41
CA CYS A 390 -27.56 11.21 0.41
C CYS A 390 -26.85 10.69 1.67
N GLY A 391 -27.23 11.23 2.83
CA GLY A 391 -26.60 10.92 4.13
C GLY A 391 -25.31 11.70 4.39
N VAL A 392 -24.56 11.23 5.39
CA VAL A 392 -23.21 11.69 5.73
C VAL A 392 -22.20 10.85 4.95
N LYS A 393 -21.33 11.50 4.18
CA LYS A 393 -20.28 10.86 3.36
C LYS A 393 -18.93 11.61 3.43
N GLU A 394 -18.84 12.59 4.30
CA GLU A 394 -17.64 13.33 4.68
C GLU A 394 -17.84 13.77 6.12
N GLU A 395 -16.90 13.45 7.00
CA GLU A 395 -17.09 13.53 8.44
C GLU A 395 -16.10 14.49 9.13
N GLY A 396 -15.32 15.22 8.34
CA GLY A 396 -14.25 16.08 8.85
C GLY A 396 -13.03 15.28 9.30
N LEU A 397 -12.12 15.93 10.04
CA LEU A 397 -10.82 15.34 10.42
C LEU A 397 -10.86 14.60 11.76
N VAL A 398 -11.90 14.83 12.57
CA VAL A 398 -12.07 14.27 13.91
C VAL A 398 -13.55 13.98 14.13
N VAL A 399 -13.87 12.71 14.33
CA VAL A 399 -15.23 12.17 14.32
C VAL A 399 -15.67 11.71 15.72
N PRO A 400 -16.99 11.60 15.97
CA PRO A 400 -17.52 10.81 17.09
C PRO A 400 -16.95 9.38 17.08
N LEU A 401 -16.78 8.80 18.27
CA LEU A 401 -16.18 7.47 18.42
C LEU A 401 -16.94 6.37 17.64
N GLN A 402 -18.24 6.57 17.42
CA GLN A 402 -19.15 5.66 16.70
C GLN A 402 -19.09 5.78 15.17
N LEU A 403 -18.26 6.68 14.63
CA LEU A 403 -18.07 6.84 13.18
C LEU A 403 -16.63 6.50 12.74
N GLY A 404 -15.65 6.67 13.63
CA GLY A 404 -14.27 6.26 13.35
C GLY A 404 -14.09 4.73 13.31
N ALA A 405 -13.01 4.29 12.65
CA ALA A 405 -12.68 2.89 12.41
C ALA A 405 -12.92 1.96 13.62
N GLU A 406 -13.61 0.84 13.39
CA GLU A 406 -13.99 -0.18 14.39
C GLU A 406 -14.86 0.34 15.56
N ASN A 407 -15.38 1.57 15.47
CA ASN A 407 -15.95 2.34 16.58
C ASN A 407 -14.95 2.56 17.74
N ARG A 408 -13.64 2.65 17.44
CA ARG A 408 -12.55 2.72 18.45
C ARG A 408 -11.71 3.99 18.40
N THR A 409 -11.82 4.79 17.35
CA THR A 409 -11.03 6.03 17.19
C THR A 409 -11.91 7.25 16.94
N THR A 410 -11.41 8.43 17.33
CA THR A 410 -11.97 9.73 16.91
C THR A 410 -11.15 10.37 15.80
N VAL A 411 -10.05 9.71 15.37
CA VAL A 411 -9.17 10.16 14.30
C VAL A 411 -9.75 9.68 12.96
N ASN A 412 -9.83 10.59 12.00
CA ASN A 412 -10.31 10.31 10.65
C ASN A 412 -9.38 10.97 9.62
N VAL A 413 -8.11 10.54 9.56
CA VAL A 413 -7.20 11.06 8.52
C VAL A 413 -7.58 10.47 7.16
N VAL A 414 -7.95 9.20 7.10
CA VAL A 414 -8.44 8.53 5.88
C VAL A 414 -9.97 8.38 5.96
N PRO A 415 -10.75 9.11 5.14
CA PRO A 415 -12.20 9.13 5.25
C PRO A 415 -12.79 7.84 4.69
N ALA A 416 -13.58 7.16 5.52
CA ALA A 416 -14.15 5.86 5.25
C ALA A 416 -15.40 5.63 6.12
N ASP A 417 -16.11 4.53 5.91
CA ASP A 417 -17.16 4.07 6.82
C ASP A 417 -16.58 3.43 8.10
N VAL A 418 -17.45 2.95 9.00
CA VAL A 418 -17.05 2.28 10.26
C VAL A 418 -16.25 0.98 10.04
N ASN A 419 -16.36 0.35 8.87
CA ASN A 419 -15.58 -0.82 8.45
C ASN A 419 -14.31 -0.43 7.66
N SER A 420 -14.04 0.86 7.56
CA SER A 420 -12.94 1.47 6.81
C SER A 420 -13.00 1.25 5.29
N LEU A 421 -14.21 1.15 4.73
CA LEU A 421 -14.46 1.12 3.29
C LEU A 421 -14.63 2.54 2.73
N ALA A 422 -14.08 2.81 1.55
CA ALA A 422 -14.14 4.13 0.93
C ALA A 422 -15.55 4.45 0.41
N VAL A 423 -16.11 5.61 0.81
CA VAL A 423 -17.52 5.92 0.57
C VAL A 423 -17.79 6.51 -0.83
N SER A 424 -18.61 5.82 -1.62
CA SER A 424 -19.01 6.23 -2.97
C SER A 424 -20.07 7.35 -3.01
N ARG A 425 -20.13 8.10 -4.11
CA ARG A 425 -21.13 9.15 -4.44
C ARG A 425 -21.60 9.00 -5.88
N THR A 426 -22.91 9.07 -6.09
CA THR A 426 -23.49 9.05 -7.44
C THR A 426 -23.14 10.32 -8.23
N GLU A 427 -23.16 10.27 -9.57
CA GLU A 427 -22.92 11.47 -10.40
C GLU A 427 -23.84 12.66 -10.02
N PRO A 428 -25.15 12.46 -9.76
CA PRO A 428 -26.00 13.55 -9.32
C PRO A 428 -25.59 14.13 -7.95
N GLU A 429 -25.08 13.34 -7.01
CA GLU A 429 -24.49 13.89 -5.75
C GLU A 429 -23.31 14.81 -6.07
N THR A 430 -22.37 14.31 -6.86
CA THR A 430 -21.18 15.04 -7.31
C THR A 430 -21.54 16.37 -7.98
N LEU A 431 -22.45 16.37 -8.95
CA LEU A 431 -22.87 17.59 -9.65
C LEU A 431 -23.56 18.60 -8.70
N ARG A 432 -24.36 18.12 -7.73
CA ARG A 432 -25.00 18.98 -6.71
C ARG A 432 -23.99 19.63 -5.76
N ILE A 433 -22.91 18.92 -5.43
CA ILE A 433 -21.81 19.40 -4.58
C ILE A 433 -20.97 20.42 -5.35
N LEU A 434 -20.52 20.05 -6.56
CA LEU A 434 -19.64 20.82 -7.44
C LEU A 434 -20.22 22.19 -7.78
N PHE A 435 -21.42 22.22 -8.37
CA PHE A 435 -22.04 23.49 -8.76
C PHE A 435 -22.69 24.22 -7.58
N GLY A 436 -22.74 23.62 -6.39
CA GLY A 436 -23.36 24.21 -5.18
C GLY A 436 -24.88 24.38 -5.25
N THR A 437 -25.51 24.00 -6.36
CA THR A 437 -26.91 24.30 -6.73
C THR A 437 -27.95 23.45 -5.99
N ARG A 438 -27.54 22.39 -5.28
CA ARG A 438 -28.41 21.33 -4.73
C ARG A 438 -29.32 20.65 -5.78
N ASN A 439 -29.13 20.93 -7.07
CA ASN A 439 -29.84 20.36 -8.21
C ASN A 439 -28.85 19.96 -9.32
N ALA A 440 -28.72 18.66 -9.59
CA ALA A 440 -27.76 18.11 -10.55
C ALA A 440 -27.98 18.57 -12.00
N ALA A 441 -29.19 19.02 -12.36
CA ALA A 441 -29.51 19.48 -13.71
C ALA A 441 -29.00 20.90 -14.02
N ILE A 442 -28.63 21.68 -12.99
CA ILE A 442 -28.10 23.03 -13.19
C ILE A 442 -26.58 22.94 -13.35
N ARG A 443 -26.12 23.01 -14.61
CA ARG A 443 -24.71 23.23 -14.95
C ARG A 443 -24.29 24.64 -14.48
N GLY A 444 -23.04 24.80 -14.08
CA GLY A 444 -22.48 26.08 -13.63
C GLY A 444 -22.74 27.22 -14.63
N ARG A 445 -22.95 28.43 -14.12
CA ARG A 445 -23.04 29.67 -14.91
C ARG A 445 -21.65 30.23 -15.17
#